data_AF-A0A397UGM7-F1
#
_entry.id   AF-A0A397UGM7-F1
#
_cell.length_a   1.000
_cell.length_b   1.000
_cell.length_c   1.000
_cell.angle_alpha   90.00
_cell.angle_beta   90.00
_cell.angle_gamma   90.00
#
_symmetry.space_group_name_H-M   'P 1'
#
loop_
_entity.id
_entity.type
_entity.pdbx_description
1 polymer ?
#
loop_
_entity_poly.entity_id
_entity_poly.type
_entity_poly.pdbx_seq_one_letter_code
_entity_poly.pdbx_strand_id
1 'polypeptide(L)'
;MTKSETLAGKPPLREQRETCWKLRDEYFSCLETLSVFDPAKVDTDELIKALVKKSECWKKKSAYENACMTSWVDYFNKRRTLEIRQRQIADAKKRSDGESESK
;
A
#
# COMPACT_ATOMS: atom_id res chain seq x y z
N MET A 1 7.05 -26.68 13.07
CA MET A 1 6.82 -25.22 13.04
C MET A 1 8.05 -24.55 12.42
N THR A 2 8.16 -24.55 11.10
CA THR A 2 9.32 -24.01 10.39
C THR A 2 9.05 -22.56 10.00
N LYS A 3 9.60 -21.68 10.84
CA LYS A 3 9.77 -20.24 10.63
C LYS A 3 10.33 -20.02 9.21
N SER A 4 9.71 -19.15 8.43
CA SER A 4 10.12 -18.77 7.08
C SER A 4 11.63 -18.56 6.99
N GLU A 5 12.34 -19.57 6.49
CA GLU A 5 13.78 -19.48 6.27
C GLU A 5 14.03 -18.69 4.99
N THR A 6 14.50 -17.47 5.21
CA THR A 6 15.06 -16.58 4.21
C THR A 6 16.25 -17.25 3.53
N LEU A 7 16.02 -17.96 2.42
CA LEU A 7 17.07 -18.30 1.47
C LEU A 7 17.29 -17.11 0.54
N ALA A 8 18.22 -16.24 0.93
CA ALA A 8 18.69 -15.13 0.09
C ALA A 8 19.10 -15.68 -1.29
N GLY A 9 18.30 -15.36 -2.32
CA GLY A 9 18.58 -15.69 -3.73
C GLY A 9 17.58 -16.64 -4.42
N LYS A 10 16.66 -17.32 -3.71
CA LYS A 10 15.61 -18.11 -4.36
C LYS A 10 14.30 -17.32 -4.46
N PRO A 11 13.61 -17.33 -5.61
CA PRO A 11 12.31 -16.68 -5.73
C PRO A 11 11.30 -17.34 -4.79
N PRO A 12 10.40 -16.55 -4.17
CA PRO A 12 9.40 -17.06 -3.22
C PRO A 12 8.48 -18.06 -3.91
N LEU A 13 8.05 -19.08 -3.17
CA LEU A 13 7.10 -20.09 -3.63
C LEU A 13 5.75 -19.45 -3.95
N ARG A 14 4.95 -20.09 -4.82
CA ARG A 14 3.63 -19.59 -5.21
C ARG A 14 2.74 -19.25 -4.01
N GLU A 15 2.67 -20.15 -3.03
CA GLU A 15 1.88 -19.98 -1.80
C GLU A 15 2.36 -18.77 -0.96
N GLN A 16 3.67 -18.54 -0.90
CA GLN A 16 4.24 -17.38 -0.21
C GLN A 16 3.85 -16.07 -0.93
N ARG A 17 3.80 -16.08 -2.26
CA ARG A 17 3.33 -14.93 -3.05
C ARG A 17 1.85 -14.65 -2.81
N GLU A 18 1.02 -15.69 -2.83
CA GLU A 18 -0.42 -15.59 -2.57
C GLU A 18 -0.69 -15.02 -1.17
N THR A 19 0.05 -15.49 -0.16
CA THR A 19 0.00 -14.96 1.21
C THR A 19 0.41 -13.48 1.26
N CYS A 20 1.52 -13.12 0.62
CA CYS A 20 1.99 -11.74 0.55
C CYS A 20 0.95 -10.80 -0.10
N TRP A 21 0.35 -11.20 -1.23
CA TRP A 21 -0.66 -10.38 -1.90
C TRP A 21 -1.93 -10.23 -1.06
N LYS A 22 -2.38 -11.28 -0.39
CA LYS A 22 -3.52 -11.22 0.53
C LYS A 22 -3.26 -10.20 1.64
N LEU A 23 -2.11 -10.28 2.30
CA LEU A 23 -1.75 -9.36 3.39
C LEU A 23 -1.57 -7.92 2.91
N ARG A 24 -1.02 -7.74 1.70
CA ARG A 24 -0.94 -6.43 1.04
C ARG A 24 -2.33 -5.81 0.88
N ASP A 25 -3.26 -6.57 0.31
CA ASP A 25 -4.61 -6.07 0.01
C ASP A 25 -5.39 -5.80 1.29
N GLU A 26 -5.24 -6.63 2.32
CA GLU A 26 -5.80 -6.38 3.65
C GLU A 26 -5.24 -5.11 4.31
N TYR A 27 -3.93 -4.88 4.24
CA TYR A 27 -3.31 -3.67 4.77
C TYR A 27 -3.82 -2.43 4.05
N PHE A 28 -3.82 -2.46 2.72
CA PHE A 28 -4.26 -1.36 1.88
C PHE A 28 -5.75 -1.03 2.05
N SER A 29 -6.61 -2.03 2.11
CA SER A 29 -8.03 -1.86 2.42
C SER A 29 -8.23 -1.24 3.82
N CYS A 30 -7.43 -1.67 4.81
CA CYS A 30 -7.48 -1.08 6.14
C CYS A 30 -7.12 0.42 6.11
N LEU A 31 -6.07 0.80 5.40
CA LEU A 31 -5.68 2.20 5.26
C LEU A 31 -6.78 3.06 4.60
N GLU A 32 -7.52 2.51 3.64
CA GLU A 32 -8.65 3.20 3.00
C GLU A 32 -9.75 3.55 4.00
N THR A 33 -10.00 2.70 5.02
CA THR A 33 -10.98 3.01 6.07
C THR A 33 -10.57 4.22 6.93
N LEU A 34 -9.28 4.51 7.01
CA LEU A 34 -8.71 5.68 7.68
C LEU A 34 -8.54 6.88 6.73
N SER A 35 -9.01 6.77 5.48
CA SER A 35 -8.77 7.76 4.42
C SER A 35 -7.26 8.02 4.15
N VAL A 36 -6.41 7.05 4.47
CA VAL A 36 -4.97 7.07 4.16
C VAL A 36 -4.76 6.26 2.89
N PHE A 37 -4.69 6.93 1.74
CA PHE A 37 -4.54 6.21 0.48
C PHE A 37 -3.08 5.85 0.19
N ASP A 38 -2.15 6.75 0.53
CA ASP A 38 -0.73 6.63 0.23
C ASP A 38 0.03 5.88 1.35
N PRO A 39 0.40 4.61 1.15
CA PRO A 39 1.10 3.83 2.17
C PRO A 39 2.50 4.37 2.50
N ALA A 40 3.14 5.10 1.58
CA ALA A 40 4.46 5.68 1.83
C ALA A 40 4.41 6.73 2.95
N LYS A 41 3.27 7.41 3.13
CA LYS A 41 3.09 8.41 4.18
C LYS A 41 3.05 7.82 5.58
N VAL A 42 2.75 6.53 5.72
CA VAL A 42 2.67 5.88 7.03
C VAL A 42 4.01 5.90 7.76
N ASP A 43 5.12 5.89 7.03
CA ASP A 43 6.46 5.95 7.62
C ASP A 43 7.07 7.36 7.60
N THR A 44 6.65 8.24 6.68
CA THR A 44 7.22 9.60 6.51
C THR A 44 6.44 10.71 7.22
N ASP A 45 5.15 10.54 7.48
CA ASP A 45 4.28 11.55 8.11
C ASP A 45 3.90 11.07 9.52
N GLU A 46 4.38 11.79 10.54
CA GLU A 46 4.20 11.39 11.93
C GLU A 46 2.73 11.41 12.40
N LEU A 47 1.88 12.27 11.81
CA LEU A 47 0.45 12.30 12.14
C LEU A 47 -0.25 11.06 11.58
N ILE A 48 0.02 10.72 10.32
CA ILE A 48 -0.52 9.52 9.68
C ILE A 48 -0.01 8.26 10.39
N LYS A 49 1.28 8.23 10.73
CA LYS A 49 1.88 7.14 11.50
C LYS A 49 1.21 6.95 12.85
N ALA A 50 0.97 8.02 13.60
CA ALA A 50 0.27 7.98 14.88
C ALA A 50 -1.18 7.49 14.72
N LEU A 51 -1.88 7.93 13.67
CA LEU A 51 -3.23 7.47 13.34
C LEU A 51 -3.26 5.96 13.06
N VAL A 52 -2.38 5.49 12.16
CA VAL A 52 -2.29 4.07 11.80
C VAL A 52 -1.89 3.21 12.99
N LYS A 53 -0.94 3.67 13.82
CA LYS A 53 -0.52 2.99 15.07
C LYS A 53 -1.64 2.77 16.07
N LYS A 54 -2.61 3.68 16.13
CA LYS A 54 -3.80 3.56 17.00
C LYS A 54 -4.89 2.66 16.42
N SER A 55 -4.70 2.14 15.22
CA SER A 55 -5.67 1.28 14.52
C SER A 55 -5.15 -0.15 14.35
N GLU A 56 -6.03 -1.06 13.98
CA GLU A 56 -5.66 -2.44 13.61
C GLU A 56 -4.79 -2.49 12.33
N CYS A 57 -4.73 -1.41 11.54
CA CYS A 57 -3.90 -1.34 10.34
C CYS A 57 -2.40 -1.43 10.65
N TRP A 58 -1.96 -1.09 11.87
CA TRP A 58 -0.57 -1.26 12.28
C TRP A 58 -0.16 -2.74 12.36
N LYS A 59 -1.03 -3.61 12.89
CA LYS A 59 -0.79 -5.05 12.92
C LYS A 59 -0.75 -5.62 11.50
N LYS A 60 -1.66 -5.15 10.63
CA LYS A 60 -1.69 -5.55 9.21
C LYS A 60 -0.44 -5.08 8.44
N LYS A 61 0.06 -3.86 8.71
CA LYS A 61 1.35 -3.37 8.17
C LYS A 61 2.47 -4.33 8.55
N SER A 62 2.59 -4.65 9.83
CA SER A 62 3.63 -5.57 10.30
C SER A 62 3.51 -6.97 9.69
N ALA A 63 2.30 -7.53 9.57
CA ALA A 63 2.08 -8.81 8.93
C ALA A 63 2.48 -8.79 7.44
N TYR A 64 2.08 -7.74 6.72
CA TYR A 64 2.44 -7.50 5.32
C TYR A 64 3.96 -7.40 5.13
N GLU A 65 4.65 -6.57 5.92
CA GLU A 65 6.09 -6.36 5.82
C GLU A 65 6.91 -7.60 6.18
N ASN A 66 6.43 -8.43 7.12
CA ASN A 66 7.11 -9.65 7.53
C ASN A 66 6.87 -10.83 6.58
N ALA A 67 5.72 -10.89 5.91
CA ALA A 67 5.38 -11.98 4.99
C ALA A 67 5.89 -11.74 3.56
N CYS A 68 6.03 -10.48 3.16
CA CYS A 68 6.50 -10.09 1.84
C CYS A 68 8.01 -9.87 1.79
N MET A 69 8.62 -10.07 0.63
CA MET A 69 9.99 -9.62 0.39
C MET A 69 10.05 -8.08 0.45
N THR A 70 11.10 -7.53 1.05
CA THR A 70 11.28 -6.07 1.19
C THR A 70 11.20 -5.34 -0.14
N SER A 71 11.84 -5.86 -1.19
CA SER A 71 11.79 -5.27 -2.53
C SER A 71 10.38 -5.22 -3.13
N TRP A 72 9.51 -6.17 -2.75
CA TRP A 72 8.12 -6.19 -3.18
C TRP A 72 7.29 -5.18 -2.41
N VAL A 73 7.52 -5.08 -1.10
CA VAL A 73 6.88 -4.06 -0.25
C VAL A 73 7.18 -2.67 -0.81
N ASP A 74 8.45 -2.38 -1.08
CA ASP A 74 8.88 -1.11 -1.67
C ASP A 74 8.21 -0.84 -3.02
N TYR A 75 8.18 -1.85 -3.90
CA TYR A 75 7.56 -1.73 -5.20
C TYR A 75 6.05 -1.47 -5.10
N PHE A 76 5.32 -2.24 -4.28
CA PHE A 76 3.88 -2.10 -4.13
C PHE A 76 3.49 -0.76 -3.51
N ASN A 77 4.24 -0.30 -2.49
CA ASN A 77 3.99 1.00 -1.88
C ASN A 77 4.18 2.12 -2.91
N LYS A 78 5.31 2.12 -3.63
CA LYS A 78 5.57 3.09 -4.71
C LYS A 78 4.50 3.06 -5.80
N ARG A 79 4.10 1.85 -6.23
CA ARG A 79 3.07 1.67 -7.26
C ARG A 79 1.74 2.27 -6.82
N ARG A 80 1.31 2.02 -5.58
CA ARG A 80 0.06 2.57 -5.04
C ARG A 80 0.09 4.10 -4.98
N THR A 81 1.20 4.69 -4.52
CA THR A 81 1.39 6.16 -4.53
C THR A 81 1.24 6.74 -5.95
N LEU A 82 1.85 6.09 -6.95
CA LEU A 82 1.77 6.54 -8.35
C LEU A 82 0.35 6.42 -8.91
N GLU A 83 -0.34 5.30 -8.66
CA GLU A 83 -1.73 5.10 -9.08
C GLU A 83 -2.66 6.17 -8.50
N ILE A 84 -2.49 6.53 -7.23
CA ILE A 84 -3.26 7.60 -6.57
C ILE A 84 -2.99 8.95 -7.23
N ARG A 85 -1.71 9.29 -7.46
CA ARG A 85 -1.33 10.53 -8.12
C ARG A 85 -1.90 10.61 -9.54
N GLN A 86 -1.86 9.52 -10.29
CA GLN A 86 -2.43 9.45 -11.64
C GLN A 86 -3.95 9.68 -11.62
N ARG A 87 -4.67 9.07 -10.69
CA ARG A 87 -6.11 9.31 -10.52
C ARG A 87 -6.42 10.77 -10.22
N GLN A 88 -5.68 11.39 -9.29
CA GLN A 88 -5.86 12.81 -8.96
C GLN A 88 -5.64 13.73 -10.16
N ILE A 89 -4.61 13.47 -10.98
CA ILE A 89 -4.36 14.23 -12.21
C ILE A 89 -5.49 14.04 -13.22
N ALA A 90 -5.96 12.80 -13.42
CA ALA A 90 -7.05 12.51 -14.33
C ALA A 90 -8.36 13.19 -13.90
N ASP A 91 -8.67 13.17 -12.60
CA ASP A 91 -9.86 13.82 -12.05
C ASP A 91 -9.76 15.34 -12.16
N ALA A 92 -8.58 15.93 -11.97
CA ALA A 92 -8.35 17.36 -12.17
C ALA A 92 -8.56 17.78 -13.63
N LYS A 93 -8.06 16.99 -14.61
CA LYS A 93 -8.29 17.25 -16.05
C LYS A 93 -9.76 17.20 -16.43
N LYS A 94 -10.51 16.20 -15.95
CA LYS A 94 -11.95 16.11 -16.22
C LYS A 94 -12.73 17.34 -15.71
N ARG A 95 -12.31 17.92 -14.58
CA ARG A 95 -12.92 19.15 -14.05
C ARG A 95 -12.62 20.36 -14.93
N SER A 96 -11.39 20.51 -15.42
CA SER A 96 -11.05 21.62 -16.33
C SER A 96 -11.74 21.51 -17.69
N ASP A 97 -11.89 20.29 -18.20
CA ASP A 97 -12.54 20.06 -19.50
C ASP A 97 -14.06 20.29 -19.40
N GLY A 98 -14.70 19.82 -18.32
CA GLY A 98 -16.14 20.07 -18.08
C GLY A 98 -16.50 21.55 -17.85
N GLU A 99 -15.56 22.36 -17.36
CA GLU A 99 -15.74 23.81 -17.24
C GLU A 99 -15.52 24.55 -18.57
N SER A 100 -14.75 23.95 -19.50
CA SER A 100 -14.58 24.48 -20.86
C SER A 100 -15.75 24.17 -21.81
N GLU A 101 -16.57 23.17 -21.50
CA GLU A 101 -17.75 22.77 -22.28
C GLU A 101 -19.08 23.41 -21.81
N SER A 102 -19.11 24.10 -20.65
CA SER A 102 -20.32 24.79 -20.13
C SER A 102 -20.34 26.30 -20.39
N LYS A 103 -19.54 26.81 -21.35
CA LYS A 103 -19.52 28.24 -21.71
C LYS A 103 -20.11 28.51 -23.08
#